data_AF-A0A2V8S9D0-F1
#
_entry.id   AF-A0A2V8S9D0-F1
#
_cell.length_a   1.000
_cell.length_b   1.000
_cell.length_c   1.000
_cell.angle_alpha   90.00
_cell.angle_beta   90.00
_cell.angle_gamma   90.00
#
_symmetry.space_group_name_H-M   'P 1'
#
loop_
_entity.id
_entity.type
_entity.pdbx_description
1 polymer ?
#
loop_
_entity_poly.entity_id
_entity_poly.type
_entity_poly.pdbx_seq_one_letter_code
_entity_poly.pdbx_strand_id
1 'polypeptide(L)'
;MKPTGRQATINQRRRERGSVLAISALGMLAFLLATGLCVDISHFYLVKSELQNAADAAALAGASALNQHASGITKARDRAITAMNNYEFNQTPLMLTASNVRYAVNLSDFDGPTGGMDEASAQASPTNIRFVKVATPPAPVNVFFASALNGFGNSRNLQASAVAGRSVNINTFCDWIPLTVILDDADSILQPGQVYTIRSDSGSFVSPGNYHILAVDGSGGSDVETGAGGGVHLCKEPGDTYPIDTKPGLTAGKVRTGINSRFDDYGGSQLDPALYPPDTNVKQNVTYADYSAATAGDSSHYQAPTHAGVANRRLVIIPLVKQSEFDQGRGVVRFTRFGLFFLRTEVSNGSGGDFQAEYVSETLVVGSGGYDPNGTNASMQMTIPVLYK
;
A
#
# COMPACT_ATOMS: atom_id res chain seq x y z
N MET A 1 -100.49 19.58 55.09
CA MET A 1 -99.85 20.35 54.00
C MET A 1 -98.33 20.21 54.16
N LYS A 2 -97.66 19.58 53.19
CA LYS A 2 -96.19 19.44 53.12
C LYS A 2 -95.60 20.73 52.52
N PRO A 3 -94.43 21.21 52.97
CA PRO A 3 -93.50 21.92 52.12
C PRO A 3 -92.33 21.00 51.75
N THR A 4 -92.18 20.82 50.45
CA THR A 4 -91.13 20.09 49.76
C THR A 4 -89.86 20.94 49.67
N GLY A 5 -88.84 20.60 50.46
CA GLY A 5 -87.48 21.14 50.31
C GLY A 5 -86.69 20.34 49.28
N ARG A 6 -86.51 20.89 48.08
CA ARG A 6 -85.72 20.29 46.99
C ARG A 6 -84.24 20.57 47.26
N GLN A 7 -83.49 19.57 47.72
CA GLN A 7 -82.03 19.68 47.84
C GLN A 7 -81.39 19.55 46.45
N ALA A 8 -80.74 20.62 46.00
CA ALA A 8 -79.91 20.60 44.79
C ALA A 8 -78.60 19.86 45.10
N THR A 9 -78.41 18.69 44.50
CA THR A 9 -77.15 17.96 44.54
C THR A 9 -76.12 18.70 43.67
N ILE A 10 -75.19 19.40 44.32
CA ILE A 10 -74.00 19.96 43.67
C ILE A 10 -73.12 18.78 43.27
N ASN A 11 -73.17 18.41 41.99
CA ASN A 11 -72.33 17.36 41.43
C ASN A 11 -70.89 17.91 41.31
N GLN A 12 -70.08 17.71 42.36
CA GLN A 12 -68.66 18.05 42.34
C GLN A 12 -67.96 17.15 41.31
N ARG A 13 -67.69 17.71 40.11
CA ARG A 13 -66.82 17.07 39.13
C ARG A 13 -65.44 16.88 39.77
N ARG A 14 -65.09 15.63 40.10
CA ARG A 14 -63.76 15.23 40.55
C ARG A 14 -62.72 15.80 39.58
N ARG A 15 -61.78 16.58 40.10
CA ARG A 15 -60.69 17.18 39.32
C ARG A 15 -59.63 16.11 39.04
N GLU A 16 -59.59 15.56 37.83
CA GLU A 16 -58.55 14.60 37.37
C GLU A 16 -57.18 15.24 37.07
N ARG A 17 -56.96 16.50 37.44
CA ARG A 17 -55.74 17.25 37.13
C ARG A 17 -54.46 16.67 37.76
N GLY A 18 -54.57 15.88 38.84
CA GLY A 18 -53.41 15.27 39.50
C GLY A 18 -52.86 14.03 38.80
N SER A 19 -53.71 13.25 38.13
CA SER A 19 -53.28 12.00 37.46
C SER A 19 -52.54 12.30 36.15
N VAL A 20 -52.99 13.31 35.41
CA VAL A 20 -52.34 13.74 34.15
C VAL A 20 -50.88 14.14 34.40
N LEU A 21 -50.61 14.88 35.48
CA LEU A 21 -49.26 15.37 35.79
C LEU A 21 -48.29 14.24 36.14
N ALA A 22 -48.76 13.23 36.87
CA ALA A 22 -47.97 12.04 37.21
C ALA A 22 -47.67 11.18 35.97
N ILE A 23 -48.66 10.93 35.13
CA ILE A 23 -48.50 10.13 33.90
C ILE A 23 -47.60 10.87 32.89
N SER A 24 -47.77 12.19 32.74
CA SER A 24 -46.92 12.99 31.86
C SER A 24 -45.46 13.04 32.34
N ALA A 25 -45.22 13.11 33.66
CA ALA A 25 -43.87 13.10 34.21
C ALA A 25 -43.17 11.75 33.99
N LEU A 26 -43.89 10.64 34.22
CA LEU A 26 -43.38 9.29 33.96
C LEU A 26 -43.14 9.05 32.46
N GLY A 27 -44.06 9.51 31.60
CA GLY A 27 -43.91 9.44 30.15
C GLY A 27 -42.71 10.25 29.65
N MET A 28 -42.55 11.49 30.12
CA MET A 28 -41.40 12.34 29.78
C MET A 28 -40.08 11.70 30.25
N LEU A 29 -40.04 11.15 31.47
CA LEU A 29 -38.87 10.44 31.97
C LEU A 29 -38.52 9.23 31.08
N ALA A 30 -39.51 8.43 30.68
CA ALA A 30 -39.31 7.30 29.79
C ALA A 30 -38.76 7.73 28.42
N PHE A 31 -39.29 8.80 27.84
CA PHE A 31 -38.76 9.37 26.60
C PHE A 31 -37.33 9.87 26.74
N LEU A 32 -37.00 10.57 27.83
CA LEU A 32 -35.64 11.06 28.08
C LEU A 32 -34.64 9.91 28.20
N LEU A 33 -34.98 8.85 28.95
CA LEU A 33 -34.15 7.66 29.07
C LEU A 33 -33.98 6.94 27.71
N ALA A 34 -35.04 6.82 26.92
CA ALA A 34 -34.97 6.24 25.58
C ALA A 34 -34.06 7.06 24.65
N THR A 35 -34.20 8.40 24.64
CA THR A 35 -33.34 9.27 23.84
C THR A 35 -31.88 9.24 24.30
N GLY A 36 -31.65 9.19 25.61
CA GLY A 36 -30.31 9.07 26.17
C GLY A 36 -29.63 7.75 25.78
N LEU A 37 -30.37 6.63 25.82
CA LEU A 37 -29.89 5.34 25.33
C LEU A 37 -29.55 5.39 23.84
N CYS A 38 -30.36 6.05 23.02
CA CYS A 38 -30.05 6.24 21.60
C CYS A 38 -28.75 7.00 21.41
N VAL A 39 -28.50 8.07 22.17
CA VAL A 39 -27.25 8.84 22.10
C VAL A 39 -26.05 8.00 22.51
N ASP A 40 -26.15 7.23 23.60
CA ASP A 40 -25.06 6.33 24.04
C ASP A 40 -24.75 5.29 22.96
N ILE A 41 -25.77 4.69 22.34
CA ILE A 41 -25.61 3.74 21.24
C ILE A 41 -24.94 4.42 20.04
N SER A 42 -25.40 5.60 19.62
CA SER A 42 -24.79 6.35 18.53
C SER A 42 -23.31 6.64 18.79
N HIS A 43 -22.97 7.03 20.02
CA HIS A 43 -21.59 7.25 20.42
C HIS A 43 -20.75 5.97 20.34
N PHE A 44 -21.27 4.82 20.79
CA PHE A 44 -20.56 3.54 20.63
C PHE A 44 -20.31 3.16 19.17
N TYR A 45 -21.28 3.39 18.29
CA TYR A 45 -21.10 3.13 16.85
C TYR A 45 -20.04 4.03 16.22
N LEU A 46 -20.01 5.31 16.59
CA LEU A 46 -18.98 6.25 16.11
C LEU A 46 -17.58 5.79 16.54
N VAL A 47 -17.38 5.55 17.85
CA VAL A 47 -16.07 5.10 18.36
C VAL A 47 -15.68 3.75 17.76
N LYS A 48 -16.62 2.82 17.60
CA LYS A 48 -16.34 1.52 16.95
C LYS A 48 -15.90 1.71 15.49
N SER A 49 -16.52 2.63 14.76
CA SER A 49 -16.14 2.93 13.37
C SER A 49 -14.75 3.55 13.29
N GLU A 50 -14.41 4.47 14.19
CA GLU A 50 -13.07 5.07 14.27
C GLU A 50 -12.00 4.01 14.57
N LEU A 51 -12.28 3.12 15.54
CA LEU A 51 -11.37 2.03 15.89
C LEU A 51 -11.17 1.05 14.73
N GLN A 52 -12.22 0.75 13.96
CA GLN A 52 -12.10 -0.09 12.75
C GLN A 52 -11.29 0.60 11.67
N ASN A 53 -11.55 1.88 11.38
CA ASN A 53 -10.79 2.62 10.38
C ASN A 53 -9.29 2.68 10.72
N ALA A 54 -8.97 2.88 11.99
CA ALA A 54 -7.59 2.86 12.45
C ALA A 54 -6.98 1.46 12.30
N ALA A 55 -7.68 0.41 12.75
CA ALA A 55 -7.21 -0.98 12.60
C ALA A 55 -6.96 -1.35 11.13
N ASP A 56 -7.87 -0.95 10.23
CA ASP A 56 -7.76 -1.16 8.79
C ASP A 56 -6.52 -0.46 8.21
N ALA A 57 -6.30 0.81 8.56
CA ALA A 57 -5.11 1.56 8.16
C ALA A 57 -3.82 0.93 8.70
N ALA A 58 -3.83 0.47 9.95
CA ALA A 58 -2.71 -0.22 10.59
C ALA A 58 -2.35 -1.52 9.87
N ALA A 59 -3.36 -2.35 9.59
CA ALA A 59 -3.18 -3.63 8.95
C ALA A 59 -2.64 -3.42 7.53
N LEU A 60 -3.19 -2.47 6.77
CA LEU A 60 -2.72 -2.15 5.43
C LEU A 60 -1.27 -1.62 5.43
N ALA A 61 -0.95 -0.71 6.36
CA ALA A 61 0.40 -0.20 6.54
C ALA A 61 1.40 -1.30 6.93
N GLY A 62 1.00 -2.22 7.81
CA GLY A 62 1.83 -3.38 8.18
C GLY A 62 2.04 -4.34 7.02
N ALA A 63 0.97 -4.73 6.33
CA ALA A 63 1.02 -5.62 5.17
C ALA A 63 1.90 -5.04 4.04
N SER A 64 1.92 -3.71 3.86
CA SER A 64 2.77 -3.04 2.86
C SER A 64 4.29 -3.22 3.07
N ALA A 65 4.72 -3.61 4.28
CA ALA A 65 6.13 -3.81 4.61
C ALA A 65 6.57 -5.29 4.56
N LEU A 66 5.64 -6.22 4.33
CA LEU A 66 5.99 -7.63 4.14
C LEU A 66 6.85 -7.81 2.89
N ASN A 67 8.05 -8.36 3.07
CA ASN A 67 9.03 -8.52 2.01
C ASN A 67 9.71 -9.91 1.98
N GLN A 68 9.12 -10.91 2.66
CA GLN A 68 9.66 -12.27 2.80
C GLN A 68 10.96 -12.40 3.63
N HIS A 69 11.46 -11.31 4.23
CA HIS A 69 12.61 -11.31 5.13
C HIS A 69 12.22 -10.95 6.57
N ALA A 70 13.04 -11.35 7.54
CA ALA A 70 12.83 -11.02 8.96
C ALA A 70 12.77 -9.49 9.20
N SER A 71 13.57 -8.72 8.46
CA SER A 71 13.54 -7.26 8.50
C SER A 71 12.21 -6.66 8.03
N GLY A 72 11.49 -7.33 7.11
CA GLY A 72 10.15 -6.91 6.71
C GLY A 72 9.11 -7.12 7.78
N ILE A 73 9.24 -8.17 8.61
CA ILE A 73 8.36 -8.39 9.76
C ILE A 73 8.53 -7.25 10.78
N THR A 74 9.78 -6.86 11.08
CA THR A 74 10.06 -5.72 11.95
C THR A 74 9.49 -4.42 11.38
N LYS A 75 9.73 -4.15 10.08
CA LYS A 75 9.16 -2.98 9.39
C LYS A 75 7.64 -3.00 9.37
N ALA A 76 7.01 -4.17 9.24
CA ALA A 76 5.55 -4.31 9.26
C ALA A 76 4.96 -3.93 10.61
N ARG A 77 5.57 -4.38 11.72
CA ARG A 77 5.21 -3.92 13.06
C ARG A 77 5.34 -2.41 13.17
N ASP A 78 6.49 -1.85 12.80
CA ASP A 78 6.76 -0.42 12.98
C ASP A 78 5.80 0.46 12.19
N ARG A 79 5.49 0.06 10.94
CA ARG A 79 4.49 0.76 10.11
C ARG A 79 3.08 0.64 10.68
N ALA A 80 2.68 -0.54 11.17
CA ALA A 80 1.37 -0.73 11.78
C ALA A 80 1.19 0.12 13.04
N ILE A 81 2.20 0.16 13.91
CA ILE A 81 2.21 0.99 15.14
C ILE A 81 2.18 2.48 14.77
N THR A 82 3.01 2.90 13.82
CA THR A 82 3.07 4.32 13.39
C THR A 82 1.75 4.78 12.77
N ALA A 83 1.16 3.98 11.89
CA ALA A 83 -0.10 4.31 11.22
C ALA A 83 -1.25 4.48 12.23
N MET A 84 -1.28 3.67 13.28
CA MET A 84 -2.29 3.75 14.34
C MET A 84 -2.09 4.92 15.29
N ASN A 85 -0.84 5.24 15.63
CA ASN A 85 -0.54 6.36 16.51
C ASN A 85 -0.90 7.73 15.89
N ASN A 86 -1.18 7.78 14.58
CA ASN A 86 -1.77 8.95 13.92
C ASN A 86 -3.27 9.13 14.21
N TYR A 87 -3.93 8.14 14.81
CA TYR A 87 -5.33 8.22 15.22
C TYR A 87 -5.41 8.55 16.72
N GLU A 88 -6.06 9.66 17.04
CA GLU A 88 -6.40 10.02 18.41
C GLU A 88 -7.82 9.56 18.74
N PHE A 89 -7.99 8.88 19.89
CA PHE A 89 -9.30 8.44 20.35
C PHE A 89 -9.68 9.22 21.59
N ASN A 90 -10.62 10.16 21.44
CA ASN A 90 -11.06 11.01 22.55
C ASN A 90 -9.89 11.68 23.31
N GLN A 91 -8.91 12.23 22.57
CA GLN A 91 -7.67 12.84 23.10
C GLN A 91 -6.78 11.89 23.91
N THR A 92 -7.02 10.58 23.84
CA THR A 92 -6.16 9.57 24.43
C THR A 92 -5.42 8.80 23.33
N PRO A 93 -4.08 8.82 23.33
CA PRO A 93 -3.32 7.98 22.41
C PRO A 93 -3.48 6.51 22.80
N LEU A 94 -3.99 5.68 21.87
CA LEU A 94 -4.00 4.23 22.03
C LEU A 94 -2.62 3.68 21.65
N MET A 95 -1.80 3.42 22.66
CA MET A 95 -0.46 2.86 22.46
C MET A 95 -0.55 1.38 22.07
N LEU A 96 -0.31 1.08 20.81
CA LEU A 96 -0.09 -0.30 20.37
C LEU A 96 1.27 -0.82 20.82
N THR A 97 1.30 -2.10 21.12
CA THR A 97 2.53 -2.85 21.36
C THR A 97 2.71 -3.92 20.29
N ALA A 98 3.89 -4.54 20.24
CA ALA A 98 4.14 -5.67 19.34
C ALA A 98 3.11 -6.81 19.51
N SER A 99 2.51 -6.97 20.70
CA SER A 99 1.51 -8.01 20.98
C SER A 99 0.20 -7.86 20.19
N ASN A 100 -0.09 -6.64 19.73
CA ASN A 100 -1.30 -6.28 19.00
C ASN A 100 -1.20 -6.55 17.50
N VAL A 101 0.00 -6.85 17.00
CA VAL A 101 0.27 -7.18 15.60
C VAL A 101 0.58 -8.67 15.52
N ARG A 102 -0.19 -9.38 14.70
CA ARG A 102 -0.06 -10.83 14.49
C ARG A 102 0.14 -11.15 13.03
N TYR A 103 0.82 -12.25 12.75
CA TYR A 103 1.21 -12.66 11.41
C TYR A 103 0.65 -14.04 11.06
N ALA A 104 0.42 -14.29 9.78
CA ALA A 104 -0.07 -15.59 9.32
C ALA A 104 0.35 -15.93 7.89
N VAL A 105 0.35 -17.22 7.58
CA VAL A 105 0.54 -17.76 6.23
C VAL A 105 -0.79 -17.84 5.50
N ASN A 106 -1.85 -18.24 6.20
CA ASN A 106 -3.22 -18.35 5.72
C ASN A 106 -4.19 -17.56 6.61
N LEU A 107 -5.30 -17.10 6.04
CA LEU A 107 -6.31 -16.34 6.79
C LEU A 107 -6.88 -17.15 7.98
N SER A 108 -7.06 -18.46 7.80
CA SER A 108 -7.54 -19.39 8.83
C SER A 108 -6.60 -19.53 10.04
N ASP A 109 -5.32 -19.17 9.91
CA ASP A 109 -4.39 -19.26 11.03
C ASP A 109 -4.75 -18.25 12.15
N PHE A 110 -5.50 -17.20 11.81
CA PHE A 110 -6.02 -16.23 12.77
C PHE A 110 -7.21 -16.74 13.59
N ASP A 111 -7.86 -17.83 13.17
CA ASP A 111 -8.96 -18.48 13.90
C ASP A 111 -8.43 -19.43 14.99
N GLY A 112 -7.12 -19.67 15.01
CA GLY A 112 -6.46 -20.47 16.02
C GLY A 112 -6.44 -19.81 17.41
N PRO A 113 -6.13 -20.58 18.47
CA PRO A 113 -6.18 -20.11 19.86
C PRO A 113 -5.21 -18.97 20.17
N THR A 114 -4.14 -18.80 19.39
CA THR A 114 -3.18 -17.70 19.54
C THR A 114 -3.54 -16.47 18.70
N GLY A 115 -4.55 -16.57 17.83
CA GLY A 115 -4.94 -15.50 16.91
C GLY A 115 -3.84 -15.10 15.93
N GLY A 116 -2.99 -16.05 15.51
CA GLY A 116 -1.83 -15.85 14.64
C GLY A 116 -0.47 -15.98 15.34
N MET A 117 0.61 -15.85 14.58
CA MET A 117 2.00 -15.86 15.04
C MET A 117 2.40 -14.51 15.64
N ASP A 118 3.30 -14.55 16.63
CA ASP A 118 4.00 -13.37 17.14
C ASP A 118 5.18 -12.98 16.24
N GLU A 119 5.80 -11.83 16.51
CA GLU A 119 6.91 -11.31 15.71
C GLU A 119 8.09 -12.29 15.65
N ALA A 120 8.46 -12.89 16.78
CA ALA A 120 9.60 -13.80 16.86
C ALA A 120 9.39 -15.05 16.01
N SER A 121 8.20 -15.66 16.08
CA SER A 121 7.87 -16.84 15.26
C SER A 121 7.77 -16.48 13.78
N ALA A 122 7.24 -15.30 13.45
CA ALA A 122 7.16 -14.83 12.07
C ALA A 122 8.55 -14.53 11.48
N GLN A 123 9.48 -13.99 12.27
CA GLN A 123 10.87 -13.76 11.86
C GLN A 123 11.64 -15.06 11.62
N ALA A 124 11.26 -16.16 12.28
CA ALA A 124 11.85 -17.48 12.06
C ALA A 124 11.38 -18.15 10.75
N SER A 125 10.28 -17.70 10.14
CA SER A 125 9.78 -18.20 8.85
C SER A 125 9.14 -17.09 7.99
N PRO A 126 9.91 -16.06 7.62
CA PRO A 126 9.37 -14.84 7.03
C PRO A 126 8.90 -15.01 5.58
N THR A 127 9.41 -16.02 4.87
CA THR A 127 9.15 -16.24 3.43
C THR A 127 7.70 -16.56 3.11
N ASN A 128 6.98 -17.20 4.04
CA ASN A 128 5.60 -17.64 3.84
C ASN A 128 4.56 -16.70 4.46
N ILE A 129 4.99 -15.65 5.18
CA ILE A 129 4.06 -14.71 5.81
C ILE A 129 3.39 -13.86 4.74
N ARG A 130 2.05 -13.93 4.72
CA ARG A 130 1.21 -13.23 3.72
C ARG A 130 0.26 -12.24 4.35
N PHE A 131 -0.08 -12.42 5.62
CA PHE A 131 -1.11 -11.64 6.30
C PHE A 131 -0.59 -11.02 7.59
N VAL A 132 -1.11 -9.82 7.88
CA VAL A 132 -0.93 -9.08 9.13
C VAL A 132 -2.31 -8.80 9.70
N LYS A 133 -2.52 -9.16 10.96
CA LYS A 133 -3.71 -8.80 11.75
C LYS A 133 -3.31 -7.76 12.78
N VAL A 134 -4.05 -6.67 12.86
CA VAL A 134 -3.87 -5.65 13.90
C VAL A 134 -5.15 -5.59 14.73
N ALA A 135 -4.99 -5.67 16.05
CA ALA A 135 -6.07 -5.53 17.02
C ALA A 135 -5.84 -4.30 17.91
N THR A 136 -6.81 -3.39 17.96
CA THR A 136 -6.72 -2.21 18.82
C THR A 136 -6.75 -2.64 20.29
N PRO A 137 -6.06 -1.93 21.19
CA PRO A 137 -6.23 -2.16 22.61
C PRO A 137 -7.68 -1.85 23.04
N PRO A 138 -8.14 -2.37 24.19
CA PRO A 138 -9.43 -2.02 24.76
C PRO A 138 -9.54 -0.51 25.01
N ALA A 139 -10.44 0.16 24.31
CA ALA A 139 -10.73 1.58 24.48
C ALA A 139 -11.98 1.75 25.37
N PRO A 140 -11.85 2.33 26.58
CA PRO A 140 -13.00 2.55 27.45
C PRO A 140 -13.85 3.70 26.92
N VAL A 141 -15.10 3.40 26.56
CA VAL A 141 -16.08 4.39 26.10
C VAL A 141 -17.09 4.65 27.20
N ASN A 142 -17.21 5.90 27.62
CA ASN A 142 -18.13 6.30 28.68
C ASN A 142 -19.59 6.13 28.25
N VAL A 143 -20.42 5.76 29.21
CA VAL A 143 -21.87 5.65 29.09
C VAL A 143 -22.48 6.82 29.86
N PHE A 144 -23.24 7.69 29.20
CA PHE A 144 -23.71 8.93 29.81
C PHE A 144 -25.10 8.78 30.41
N PHE A 145 -26.05 8.20 29.67
CA PHE A 145 -27.46 8.17 30.06
C PHE A 145 -27.91 6.80 30.57
N ALA A 146 -27.41 5.72 29.96
CA ALA A 146 -27.68 4.36 30.39
C ALA A 146 -26.89 3.97 31.65
N SER A 147 -25.95 4.78 32.12
CA SER A 147 -25.23 4.57 33.39
C SER A 147 -26.17 4.58 34.62
N ALA A 148 -27.30 5.27 34.52
CA ALA A 148 -28.35 5.28 35.54
C ALA A 148 -29.15 3.96 35.61
N LEU A 149 -29.00 3.08 34.63
CA LEU A 149 -29.63 1.75 34.61
C LEU A 149 -28.67 0.73 35.24
N ASN A 150 -29.11 0.08 36.31
CA ASN A 150 -28.34 -0.97 36.98
C ASN A 150 -27.89 -2.05 35.98
N GLY A 151 -26.58 -2.28 35.89
CA GLY A 151 -25.96 -3.31 35.04
C GLY A 151 -25.22 -2.78 33.80
N PHE A 152 -25.40 -1.51 33.41
CA PHE A 152 -24.69 -0.93 32.26
C PHE A 152 -23.30 -0.38 32.58
N GLY A 153 -23.06 0.04 33.84
CA GLY A 153 -21.79 0.63 34.27
C GLY A 153 -21.52 2.00 33.65
N ASN A 154 -20.42 2.65 34.05
CA ASN A 154 -20.06 3.99 33.58
C ASN A 154 -19.27 3.98 32.27
N SER A 155 -18.75 2.81 31.85
CA SER A 155 -18.00 2.66 30.60
C SER A 155 -18.05 1.24 30.05
N ARG A 156 -17.77 1.10 28.75
CA ARG A 156 -17.64 -0.18 28.04
C ARG A 156 -16.37 -0.16 27.20
N ASN A 157 -15.60 -1.25 27.27
CA ASN A 157 -14.40 -1.41 26.45
C ASN A 157 -14.78 -1.87 25.05
N LEU A 158 -14.46 -1.06 24.04
CA LEU A 158 -14.57 -1.40 22.64
C LEU A 158 -13.19 -1.77 22.08
N GLN A 159 -13.17 -2.72 21.16
CA GLN A 159 -11.98 -3.15 20.45
C GLN A 159 -12.32 -3.36 18.99
N ALA A 160 -11.35 -3.19 18.12
CA ALA A 160 -11.43 -3.41 16.69
C ALA A 160 -10.30 -4.32 16.24
N SER A 161 -10.53 -5.06 15.15
CA SER A 161 -9.46 -5.81 14.51
C SER A 161 -9.65 -5.81 13.01
N ALA A 162 -8.53 -5.77 12.30
CA ALA A 162 -8.48 -5.84 10.86
C ALA A 162 -7.39 -6.80 10.42
N VAL A 163 -7.60 -7.44 9.27
CA VAL A 163 -6.59 -8.28 8.62
C VAL A 163 -6.30 -7.68 7.24
N ALA A 164 -5.03 -7.51 6.93
CA ALA A 164 -4.59 -7.18 5.59
C ALA A 164 -3.55 -8.20 5.15
N GLY A 165 -3.47 -8.45 3.85
CA GLY A 165 -2.49 -9.37 3.31
C GLY A 165 -2.15 -9.07 1.87
N ARG A 166 -1.19 -9.83 1.37
CA ARG A 166 -0.79 -9.82 -0.04
C ARG A 166 -1.96 -10.32 -0.90
N SER A 167 -2.39 -9.54 -1.89
CA SER A 167 -3.41 -9.91 -2.87
C SER A 167 -3.06 -11.19 -3.63
N VAL A 168 -4.02 -11.71 -4.42
CA VAL A 168 -3.67 -12.58 -5.55
C VAL A 168 -2.59 -11.93 -6.41
N ASN A 169 -1.74 -12.74 -7.02
CA ASN A 169 -0.65 -12.26 -7.84
C ASN A 169 -1.18 -11.28 -8.90
N ILE A 170 -0.55 -10.11 -9.04
CA ILE A 170 -0.89 -9.15 -10.09
C ILE A 170 -0.45 -9.72 -11.44
N ASN A 171 -1.34 -9.63 -12.42
CA ASN A 171 -1.10 -10.03 -13.81
C ASN A 171 -1.07 -8.82 -14.76
N THR A 172 -1.28 -7.62 -14.24
CA THR A 172 -1.22 -6.37 -15.01
C THR A 172 -0.26 -5.39 -14.34
N PHE A 173 0.70 -4.87 -15.11
CA PHE A 173 1.79 -3.99 -14.68
C PHE A 173 1.74 -2.64 -15.38
N CYS A 174 1.71 -1.56 -14.61
CA CYS A 174 1.78 -0.18 -15.08
C CYS A 174 3.04 0.50 -14.48
N ASP A 175 3.38 1.70 -14.93
CA ASP A 175 4.50 2.51 -14.44
C ASP A 175 5.88 1.85 -14.59
N TRP A 176 6.03 0.97 -15.58
CA TRP A 176 7.31 0.36 -15.94
C TRP A 176 8.11 1.28 -16.87
N ILE A 177 9.44 1.13 -16.90
CA ILE A 177 10.28 1.99 -17.77
C ILE A 177 10.31 1.43 -19.20
N PRO A 178 10.42 2.27 -20.26
CA PRO A 178 10.35 1.86 -21.66
C PRO A 178 11.61 1.13 -22.17
N LEU A 179 12.20 0.27 -21.33
CA LEU A 179 13.36 -0.57 -21.59
C LEU A 179 12.98 -2.02 -21.27
N THR A 180 13.52 -2.99 -22.00
CA THR A 180 13.39 -4.41 -21.65
C THR A 180 14.74 -5.03 -21.37
N VAL A 181 14.83 -5.99 -20.46
CA VAL A 181 16.01 -6.87 -20.37
C VAL A 181 15.75 -8.13 -21.17
N ILE A 182 16.69 -8.52 -22.03
CA ILE A 182 16.64 -9.78 -22.76
C ILE A 182 17.35 -10.86 -21.94
N LEU A 183 16.62 -11.94 -21.70
CA LEU A 183 17.11 -13.15 -21.07
C LEU A 183 17.40 -14.21 -22.13
N ASP A 184 18.35 -15.08 -21.87
CA ASP A 184 18.55 -16.27 -22.70
C ASP A 184 17.31 -17.19 -22.64
N ASP A 185 17.17 -18.06 -23.64
CA ASP A 185 16.03 -18.98 -23.73
C ASP A 185 16.03 -20.08 -22.67
N ALA A 186 17.13 -20.19 -21.90
CA ALA A 186 17.27 -21.10 -20.78
C ALA A 186 16.62 -20.58 -19.48
N ASP A 187 15.91 -19.44 -19.53
CA ASP A 187 15.41 -18.72 -18.35
C ASP A 187 16.54 -18.45 -17.36
N SER A 188 17.61 -17.79 -17.83
CA SER A 188 18.69 -17.28 -16.97
C SER A 188 18.10 -16.64 -15.72
N ILE A 189 18.29 -17.34 -14.59
CA ILE A 189 17.67 -16.96 -13.33
C ILE A 189 18.35 -15.67 -12.87
N LEU A 190 17.61 -14.57 -12.91
CA LEU A 190 18.02 -13.35 -12.24
C LEU A 190 18.05 -13.62 -10.73
N GLN A 191 19.18 -13.35 -10.09
CA GLN A 191 19.36 -13.62 -8.67
C GLN A 191 19.24 -12.33 -7.86
N PRO A 192 18.36 -12.27 -6.85
CA PRO A 192 18.25 -11.11 -5.97
C PRO A 192 19.60 -10.64 -5.44
N GLY A 193 19.86 -9.34 -5.51
CA GLY A 193 21.12 -8.72 -5.09
C GLY A 193 22.25 -8.79 -6.13
N GLN A 194 22.06 -9.47 -7.27
CA GLN A 194 23.03 -9.43 -8.35
C GLN A 194 22.92 -8.16 -9.18
N VAL A 195 24.08 -7.65 -9.62
CA VAL A 195 24.19 -6.43 -10.41
C VAL A 195 24.36 -6.81 -11.87
N TYR A 196 23.48 -6.26 -12.70
CA TYR A 196 23.48 -6.44 -14.14
C TYR A 196 23.88 -5.12 -14.79
N THR A 197 24.80 -5.18 -15.77
CA THR A 197 25.07 -4.02 -16.62
C THR A 197 24.04 -4.03 -17.72
N ILE A 198 23.14 -3.07 -17.66
CA ILE A 198 22.09 -2.83 -18.63
C ILE A 198 22.72 -2.00 -19.76
N ARG A 199 22.98 -2.64 -20.91
CA ARG A 199 23.68 -2.04 -22.08
C ARG A 199 22.80 -1.79 -23.30
N SER A 200 23.01 -0.65 -23.97
CA SER A 200 22.42 -0.38 -25.30
C SER A 200 23.46 -0.75 -26.35
N ASP A 201 23.55 -2.04 -26.68
CA ASP A 201 24.45 -2.53 -27.72
C ASP A 201 23.77 -2.54 -29.11
N SER A 202 24.55 -2.26 -30.15
CA SER A 202 24.19 -2.42 -31.55
C SER A 202 24.84 -3.72 -32.06
N GLY A 203 24.34 -4.89 -31.63
CA GLY A 203 24.95 -6.17 -32.01
C GLY A 203 24.08 -7.39 -31.77
N SER A 204 24.18 -8.39 -32.66
CA SER A 204 23.43 -9.66 -32.66
C SER A 204 23.82 -10.65 -31.54
N PHE A 205 24.52 -10.21 -30.50
CA PHE A 205 24.93 -11.07 -29.38
C PHE A 205 24.08 -10.74 -28.16
N VAL A 206 23.23 -11.68 -27.76
CA VAL A 206 22.42 -11.57 -26.55
C VAL A 206 23.21 -12.17 -25.40
N SER A 207 23.62 -11.33 -24.46
CA SER A 207 24.08 -11.75 -23.14
C SER A 207 23.04 -11.30 -22.11
N PRO A 208 22.81 -12.05 -21.02
CA PRO A 208 21.92 -11.60 -19.94
C PRO A 208 22.32 -10.20 -19.47
N GLY A 209 21.42 -9.23 -19.62
CA GLY A 209 21.68 -7.81 -19.29
C GLY A 209 21.71 -6.85 -20.47
N ASN A 210 21.54 -7.30 -21.71
CA ASN A 210 21.31 -6.37 -22.83
C ASN A 210 19.89 -5.80 -22.76
N TYR A 211 19.73 -4.49 -23.02
CA TYR A 211 18.41 -3.87 -23.14
C TYR A 211 18.12 -3.31 -24.51
N HIS A 212 16.83 -3.32 -24.85
CA HIS A 212 16.30 -2.61 -25.99
C HIS A 212 15.27 -1.59 -25.54
N ILE A 213 15.25 -0.47 -26.28
CA ILE A 213 14.30 0.62 -26.08
C ILE A 213 12.98 0.22 -26.73
N LEU A 214 11.91 0.33 -25.97
CA LEU A 214 10.56 0.07 -26.40
C LEU A 214 9.88 1.43 -26.65
N ALA A 215 9.37 1.68 -27.86
CA ALA A 215 8.50 2.82 -28.10
C ALA A 215 7.07 2.43 -27.74
N VAL A 216 6.64 2.76 -26.53
CA VAL A 216 5.40 2.22 -25.94
C VAL A 216 4.33 3.31 -25.84
N ASP A 217 4.72 4.54 -25.55
CA ASP A 217 3.81 5.67 -25.30
C ASP A 217 3.79 6.70 -26.45
N GLY A 218 4.46 6.38 -27.55
CA GLY A 218 4.60 7.25 -28.71
C GLY A 218 5.89 6.95 -29.46
N SER A 219 5.95 7.37 -30.72
CA SER A 219 7.10 7.07 -31.59
C SER A 219 8.24 8.08 -31.44
N GLY A 220 8.11 9.07 -30.54
CA GLY A 220 9.06 10.15 -30.33
C GLY A 220 10.05 9.90 -29.21
N GLY A 221 11.27 10.44 -29.34
CA GLY A 221 12.28 10.35 -28.28
C GLY A 221 11.89 11.06 -26.97
N SER A 222 10.97 12.04 -27.04
CA SER A 222 10.42 12.73 -25.86
C SER A 222 9.59 11.78 -24.98
N ASP A 223 8.85 10.85 -25.59
CA ASP A 223 8.01 9.89 -24.86
C ASP A 223 8.89 8.87 -24.14
N VAL A 224 10.01 8.48 -24.76
CA VAL A 224 11.01 7.60 -24.14
C VAL A 224 11.67 8.27 -22.93
N GLU A 225 12.02 9.56 -23.03
CA GLU A 225 12.57 10.32 -21.91
C GLU A 225 11.56 10.42 -20.77
N THR A 226 10.31 10.75 -21.09
CA THR A 226 9.21 10.86 -20.13
C THR A 226 8.93 9.54 -19.44
N GLY A 227 8.85 8.43 -20.19
CA GLY A 227 8.65 7.10 -19.62
C GLY A 227 9.85 6.60 -18.81
N ALA A 228 11.08 6.91 -19.23
CA ALA A 228 12.27 6.54 -18.46
C ALA A 228 12.35 7.31 -17.13
N GLY A 229 12.01 8.60 -17.13
CA GLY A 229 11.96 9.44 -15.93
C GLY A 229 10.75 9.17 -15.03
N GLY A 230 9.55 9.04 -15.60
CA GLY A 230 8.27 8.94 -14.89
C GLY A 230 7.75 7.52 -14.68
N GLY A 231 8.08 6.60 -15.58
CA GLY A 231 7.33 5.35 -15.79
C GLY A 231 6.30 5.53 -16.92
N VAL A 232 5.99 4.44 -17.62
CA VAL A 232 4.97 4.39 -18.67
C VAL A 232 3.65 3.98 -18.03
N HIS A 233 2.63 4.84 -18.10
CA HIS A 233 1.32 4.58 -17.48
C HIS A 233 0.49 3.51 -18.21
N LEU A 234 0.92 3.07 -19.39
CA LEU A 234 0.27 2.00 -20.14
C LEU A 234 0.50 0.65 -19.45
N CYS A 235 -0.61 0.04 -19.03
CA CYS A 235 -0.58 -1.25 -18.37
C CYS A 235 -0.37 -2.40 -19.35
N LYS A 236 0.42 -3.40 -18.95
CA LYS A 236 0.81 -4.57 -19.75
C LYS A 236 0.82 -5.84 -18.91
N GLU A 237 0.59 -6.98 -19.55
CA GLU A 237 0.49 -8.30 -18.94
C GLU A 237 1.64 -9.19 -19.38
N PRO A 238 2.15 -10.07 -18.49
CA PRO A 238 3.05 -11.14 -18.89
C PRO A 238 2.33 -12.15 -19.79
N GLY A 239 2.98 -12.56 -20.88
CA GLY A 239 2.48 -13.56 -21.82
C GLY A 239 1.74 -12.98 -23.01
N ASP A 240 1.39 -11.70 -22.98
CA ASP A 240 0.74 -10.99 -24.09
C ASP A 240 1.75 -10.42 -25.09
N THR A 241 1.30 -10.26 -26.33
CA THR A 241 2.09 -9.69 -27.42
C THR A 241 1.69 -8.24 -27.66
N TYR A 242 2.68 -7.36 -27.72
CA TYR A 242 2.46 -5.93 -27.89
C TYR A 242 3.19 -5.41 -29.13
N PRO A 243 2.51 -4.64 -30.00
CA PRO A 243 3.20 -3.90 -31.04
C PRO A 243 4.05 -2.81 -30.39
N ILE A 244 5.35 -2.86 -30.63
CA ILE A 244 6.30 -1.86 -30.19
C ILE A 244 7.28 -1.56 -31.31
N ASP A 245 7.51 -0.27 -31.56
CA ASP A 245 8.59 0.14 -32.45
C ASP A 245 9.90 0.06 -31.66
N THR A 246 10.73 -0.94 -31.94
CA THR A 246 12.11 -0.93 -31.44
C THR A 246 12.90 0.07 -32.27
N LYS A 247 13.46 1.10 -31.63
CA LYS A 247 14.29 2.12 -32.30
C LYS A 247 15.71 2.13 -31.74
N PRO A 248 16.61 1.25 -32.24
CA PRO A 248 18.01 1.30 -31.86
C PRO A 248 18.67 2.62 -32.29
N GLY A 249 19.50 3.20 -31.43
CA GLY A 249 20.45 4.27 -31.79
C GLY A 249 19.97 5.72 -31.73
N LEU A 250 18.69 6.04 -31.99
CA LEU A 250 18.21 7.45 -31.99
C LEU A 250 17.76 7.95 -30.61
N THR A 251 17.47 7.04 -29.68
CA THR A 251 16.80 7.33 -28.41
C THR A 251 17.70 7.11 -27.18
N ALA A 252 18.94 6.65 -27.35
CA ALA A 252 19.88 6.43 -26.24
C ALA A 252 20.15 7.70 -25.42
N GLY A 253 20.24 8.87 -26.08
CA GLY A 253 20.37 10.15 -25.38
C GLY A 253 19.14 10.50 -24.52
N LYS A 254 17.94 10.10 -24.96
CA LYS A 254 16.68 10.35 -24.25
C LYS A 254 16.43 9.37 -23.11
N VAL A 255 16.88 8.13 -23.27
CA VAL A 255 16.96 7.17 -22.15
C VAL A 255 17.94 7.68 -21.10
N ARG A 256 19.11 8.19 -21.50
CA ARG A 256 20.06 8.80 -20.57
C ARG A 256 19.41 9.91 -19.76
N THR A 257 18.84 10.92 -20.42
CA THR A 257 18.30 12.07 -19.70
C THR A 257 17.12 11.69 -18.81
N GLY A 258 16.26 10.75 -19.25
CA GLY A 258 15.16 10.25 -18.42
C GLY A 258 15.62 9.41 -17.23
N ILE A 259 16.61 8.53 -17.38
CA ILE A 259 17.14 7.75 -16.24
C ILE A 259 17.94 8.65 -15.28
N ASN A 260 18.78 9.53 -15.80
CA ASN A 260 19.59 10.46 -15.00
C ASN A 260 18.74 11.43 -14.18
N SER A 261 17.53 11.76 -14.64
CA SER A 261 16.60 12.59 -13.85
C SER A 261 16.25 11.95 -12.50
N ARG A 262 16.27 10.61 -12.39
CA ARG A 262 16.06 9.88 -11.12
C ARG A 262 17.24 10.04 -10.16
N PHE A 263 18.40 10.45 -10.67
CA PHE A 263 19.62 10.76 -9.92
C PHE A 263 19.86 12.26 -9.76
N ASP A 264 18.85 13.09 -10.07
CA ASP A 264 18.95 14.56 -9.99
C ASP A 264 19.86 15.21 -11.04
N ASP A 265 20.20 14.48 -12.10
CA ASP A 265 20.87 15.03 -13.27
C ASP A 265 19.86 15.26 -14.41
N TYR A 266 19.49 16.53 -14.60
CA TYR A 266 18.60 17.00 -15.67
C TYR A 266 19.37 17.62 -16.84
N GLY A 267 20.70 17.46 -16.90
CA GLY A 267 21.55 18.03 -17.95
C GLY A 267 21.13 17.57 -19.34
N GLY A 268 20.62 18.51 -20.16
CA GLY A 268 20.11 18.20 -21.51
C GLY A 268 18.74 17.51 -21.54
N SER A 269 18.10 17.35 -20.38
CA SER A 269 16.73 16.82 -20.26
C SER A 269 15.68 17.89 -20.57
N GLN A 270 14.52 17.45 -21.04
CA GLN A 270 13.31 18.30 -21.14
C GLN A 270 12.35 18.10 -19.96
N LEU A 271 12.69 17.24 -18.99
CA LEU A 271 11.85 16.94 -17.84
C LEU A 271 11.92 18.06 -16.81
N ASP A 272 10.75 18.44 -16.29
CA ASP A 272 10.63 19.36 -15.15
C ASP A 272 10.86 18.59 -13.84
N PRO A 273 11.85 18.98 -12.99
CA PRO A 273 12.08 18.36 -11.69
C PRO A 273 10.88 18.41 -10.75
N ALA A 274 9.94 19.33 -10.93
CA ALA A 274 8.72 19.37 -10.11
C ALA A 274 7.73 18.26 -10.49
N LEU A 275 7.67 17.87 -11.77
CA LEU A 275 6.78 16.82 -12.29
C LEU A 275 7.45 15.45 -12.28
N TYR A 276 8.76 15.41 -12.51
CA TYR A 276 9.57 14.20 -12.56
C TYR A 276 10.69 14.28 -11.51
N PRO A 277 10.36 14.34 -10.21
CA PRO A 277 11.35 14.55 -9.16
C PRO A 277 12.39 13.43 -9.10
N PRO A 278 13.60 13.74 -8.61
CA PRO A 278 14.65 12.75 -8.41
C PRO A 278 14.35 11.85 -7.21
N ASP A 279 15.20 10.87 -6.96
CA ASP A 279 15.14 10.11 -5.72
C ASP A 279 15.57 10.96 -4.51
N THR A 280 14.97 10.70 -3.35
CA THR A 280 15.46 11.24 -2.06
C THR A 280 16.91 10.89 -1.73
N ASN A 281 17.47 9.83 -2.35
CA ASN A 281 18.87 9.45 -2.25
C ASN A 281 19.46 9.15 -3.65
N VAL A 282 20.30 10.06 -4.13
CA VAL A 282 20.93 9.99 -5.46
C VAL A 282 22.34 9.39 -5.44
N LYS A 283 22.77 8.81 -4.32
CA LYS A 283 24.10 8.20 -4.18
C LYS A 283 24.27 7.05 -5.17
N GLN A 284 25.21 7.18 -6.11
CA GLN A 284 25.53 6.11 -7.05
C GLN A 284 26.40 5.01 -6.43
N ASN A 285 26.45 3.85 -7.08
CA ASN A 285 27.26 2.68 -6.70
C ASN A 285 26.92 2.01 -5.35
N VAL A 286 25.76 2.30 -4.78
CA VAL A 286 25.24 1.63 -3.58
C VAL A 286 24.42 0.40 -3.96
N THR A 287 24.30 -0.58 -3.06
CA THR A 287 23.33 -1.68 -3.23
C THR A 287 21.93 -1.22 -2.83
N TYR A 288 20.90 -1.97 -3.21
CA TYR A 288 19.54 -1.69 -2.73
C TYR A 288 19.44 -1.85 -1.20
N ALA A 289 20.16 -2.82 -0.64
CA ALA A 289 20.23 -3.00 0.81
C ALA A 289 20.78 -1.75 1.50
N ASP A 290 21.90 -1.20 1.01
CA ASP A 290 22.50 0.03 1.53
C ASP A 290 21.54 1.21 1.38
N TYR A 291 20.94 1.39 0.19
CA TYR A 291 19.94 2.43 -0.06
C TYR A 291 18.79 2.37 0.93
N SER A 292 18.26 1.17 1.18
CA SER A 292 17.09 0.96 2.04
C SER A 292 17.36 1.16 3.54
N ALA A 293 18.63 1.11 3.94
CA ALA A 293 19.10 1.31 5.30
C ALA A 293 19.70 2.71 5.53
N ALA A 294 20.07 3.40 4.45
CA ALA A 294 20.72 4.71 4.50
C ALA A 294 19.82 5.76 5.13
N THR A 295 20.42 6.63 5.95
CA THR A 295 19.76 7.78 6.56
C THR A 295 20.45 9.07 6.14
N ALA A 296 19.72 10.19 6.23
CA ALA A 296 20.30 11.50 5.93
C ALA A 296 21.52 11.76 6.84
N GLY A 297 22.68 12.00 6.23
CA GLY A 297 23.95 12.18 6.93
C GLY A 297 24.93 11.00 6.82
N ASP A 298 24.50 9.83 6.34
CA ASP A 298 25.42 8.74 5.98
C ASP A 298 26.11 9.05 4.64
N SER A 299 27.27 9.70 4.68
CA SER A 299 28.01 10.06 3.45
C SER A 299 28.41 8.86 2.59
N SER A 300 28.42 7.64 3.15
CA SER A 300 28.84 6.42 2.45
C SER A 300 27.75 5.93 1.52
N HIS A 301 26.48 5.96 1.96
CA HIS A 301 25.35 5.39 1.21
C HIS A 301 24.24 6.39 0.89
N TYR A 302 24.35 7.64 1.35
CA TYR A 302 23.37 8.69 1.15
C TYR A 302 23.98 9.93 0.49
N GLN A 303 23.26 10.47 -0.49
CA GLN A 303 23.51 11.77 -1.08
C GLN A 303 22.16 12.43 -1.34
N ALA A 304 21.93 13.60 -0.75
CA ALA A 304 20.71 14.35 -0.98
C ALA A 304 20.69 14.92 -2.42
N PRO A 305 19.52 14.91 -3.09
CA PRO A 305 19.33 15.64 -4.34
C PRO A 305 19.34 17.16 -4.09
N THR A 306 19.59 17.92 -5.15
CA THR A 306 19.45 19.38 -5.22
C THR A 306 18.00 19.82 -5.44
N HIS A 307 17.18 19.02 -6.14
CA HIS A 307 15.73 19.22 -6.24
C HIS A 307 14.95 18.42 -5.19
N ALA A 308 13.66 18.75 -5.02
CA ALA A 308 12.79 18.03 -4.10
C ALA A 308 12.60 16.56 -4.53
N GLY A 309 13.17 15.63 -3.78
CA GLY A 309 13.14 14.20 -4.12
C GLY A 309 11.91 13.45 -3.61
N VAL A 310 11.57 12.35 -4.28
CA VAL A 310 10.57 11.37 -3.85
C VAL A 310 11.27 10.03 -3.58
N ALA A 311 10.89 9.33 -2.52
CA ALA A 311 11.53 8.05 -2.17
C ALA A 311 11.24 6.96 -3.21
N ASN A 312 12.16 6.01 -3.35
CA ASN A 312 12.06 4.83 -4.22
C ASN A 312 11.94 5.12 -5.71
N ARG A 313 12.32 6.32 -6.17
CA ARG A 313 12.34 6.67 -7.60
C ARG A 313 13.40 5.89 -8.36
N ARG A 314 14.43 5.34 -7.70
CA ARG A 314 15.42 4.45 -8.33
C ARG A 314 15.01 2.98 -8.37
N LEU A 315 13.88 2.61 -7.78
CA LEU A 315 13.25 1.31 -7.98
C LEU A 315 12.36 1.37 -9.22
N VAL A 316 12.69 0.56 -10.22
CA VAL A 316 12.03 0.56 -11.53
C VAL A 316 11.58 -0.84 -11.91
N ILE A 317 10.43 -0.91 -12.57
CA ILE A 317 9.90 -2.14 -13.13
C ILE A 317 10.39 -2.23 -14.57
N ILE A 318 11.03 -3.34 -14.90
CA ILE A 318 11.57 -3.58 -16.24
C ILE A 318 10.92 -4.87 -16.78
N PRO A 319 10.25 -4.80 -17.95
CA PRO A 319 9.85 -5.99 -18.69
C PRO A 319 11.05 -6.90 -18.98
N LEU A 320 10.81 -8.21 -18.84
CA LEU A 320 11.76 -9.26 -19.17
C LEU A 320 11.23 -10.00 -20.39
N VAL A 321 12.11 -10.25 -21.37
CA VAL A 321 11.76 -10.89 -22.64
C VAL A 321 12.74 -12.02 -22.89
N LYS A 322 12.24 -13.16 -23.35
CA LYS A 322 13.10 -14.25 -23.82
C LYS A 322 13.67 -13.92 -25.17
N GLN A 323 14.91 -14.32 -25.42
CA GLN A 323 15.57 -14.12 -26.71
C GLN A 323 14.73 -14.66 -27.89
N SER A 324 14.11 -15.82 -27.76
CA SER A 324 13.23 -16.42 -28.78
C SER A 324 11.94 -15.63 -29.03
N GLU A 325 11.47 -14.88 -28.04
CA GLU A 325 10.30 -14.00 -28.11
C GLU A 325 10.67 -12.59 -28.58
N PHE A 326 11.96 -12.35 -28.85
CA PHE A 326 12.53 -11.12 -29.35
C PHE A 326 13.01 -11.30 -30.80
N ASP A 327 12.21 -10.90 -31.78
CA ASP A 327 12.62 -10.90 -33.19
C ASP A 327 13.14 -9.51 -33.62
N GLN A 328 14.33 -9.46 -34.19
CA GLN A 328 15.01 -8.25 -34.69
C GLN A 328 14.36 -7.75 -35.98
N GLY A 329 13.09 -7.34 -35.93
CA GLY A 329 12.41 -6.71 -37.07
C GLY A 329 10.89 -6.86 -37.16
N ARG A 330 10.20 -7.49 -36.20
CA ARG A 330 8.74 -7.71 -36.28
C ARG A 330 7.87 -6.59 -35.73
N GLY A 331 8.43 -5.56 -35.11
CA GLY A 331 7.65 -4.48 -34.51
C GLY A 331 6.69 -4.95 -33.41
N VAL A 332 6.91 -6.14 -32.84
CA VAL A 332 6.13 -6.72 -31.74
C VAL A 332 7.07 -7.40 -30.75
N VAL A 333 6.73 -7.36 -29.47
CA VAL A 333 7.44 -8.09 -28.40
C VAL A 333 6.44 -8.80 -27.51
N ARG A 334 6.86 -9.93 -26.94
CA ARG A 334 6.10 -10.62 -25.89
C ARG A 334 6.83 -10.50 -24.57
N PHE A 335 6.25 -9.78 -23.62
CA PHE A 335 6.80 -9.70 -22.27
C PHE A 335 6.55 -11.02 -21.56
N THR A 336 7.59 -11.73 -21.15
CA THR A 336 7.41 -13.01 -20.47
C THR A 336 7.19 -12.81 -18.98
N ARG A 337 7.91 -11.84 -18.38
CA ARG A 337 7.87 -11.50 -16.95
C ARG A 337 8.15 -10.00 -16.77
N PHE A 338 7.99 -9.52 -15.55
CA PHE A 338 8.44 -8.19 -15.13
C PHE A 338 9.31 -8.35 -13.89
N GLY A 339 10.48 -7.71 -13.88
CA GLY A 339 11.39 -7.71 -12.75
C GLY A 339 11.49 -6.33 -12.11
N LEU A 340 11.71 -6.30 -10.79
CA LEU A 340 12.05 -5.07 -10.09
C LEU A 340 13.56 -4.91 -10.03
N PHE A 341 14.03 -3.75 -10.46
CA PHE A 341 15.44 -3.41 -10.47
C PHE A 341 15.68 -2.12 -9.68
N PHE A 342 16.79 -2.06 -8.98
CA PHE A 342 17.30 -0.86 -8.36
C PHE A 342 18.43 -0.26 -9.21
N LEU A 343 18.24 0.96 -9.69
CA LEU A 343 19.24 1.66 -10.49
C LEU A 343 20.42 2.07 -9.62
N ARG A 344 21.62 1.55 -9.90
CA ARG A 344 22.84 1.83 -9.12
C ARG A 344 23.63 3.01 -9.65
N THR A 345 23.62 3.23 -10.96
CA THR A 345 24.37 4.30 -11.61
C THR A 345 23.48 5.11 -12.53
N GLU A 346 23.86 6.37 -12.74
CA GLU A 346 23.42 7.13 -13.90
C GLU A 346 23.89 6.44 -15.19
N VAL A 347 23.30 6.86 -16.30
CA VAL A 347 23.71 6.49 -17.64
C VAL A 347 24.91 7.34 -18.04
N SER A 348 26.02 6.68 -18.36
CA SER A 348 27.28 7.36 -18.70
C SER A 348 27.19 8.22 -19.98
N ASN A 349 28.03 9.25 -20.03
CA ASN A 349 28.24 10.08 -21.23
C ASN A 349 29.06 9.29 -22.26
N GLY A 350 28.38 8.69 -23.25
CA GLY A 350 28.99 7.89 -24.31
C GLY A 350 27.97 7.39 -25.34
N SER A 351 28.37 6.65 -26.37
CA SER A 351 27.43 6.12 -27.38
C SER A 351 26.61 4.92 -26.89
N GLY A 352 27.04 4.25 -25.81
CA GLY A 352 26.47 2.97 -25.36
C GLY A 352 25.26 3.06 -24.43
N GLY A 353 25.01 4.19 -23.76
CA GLY A 353 23.85 4.32 -22.87
C GLY A 353 23.84 3.34 -21.68
N ASP A 354 24.99 2.77 -21.32
CA ASP A 354 25.06 1.73 -20.28
C ASP A 354 24.81 2.29 -18.88
N PHE A 355 24.09 1.52 -18.06
CA PHE A 355 23.95 1.75 -16.63
C PHE A 355 23.89 0.43 -15.87
N GLN A 356 24.17 0.46 -14.57
CA GLN A 356 24.09 -0.73 -13.72
C GLN A 356 22.79 -0.72 -12.93
N ALA A 357 22.13 -1.89 -12.88
CA ALA A 357 20.97 -2.10 -12.03
C ALA A 357 21.11 -3.40 -11.24
N GLU A 358 20.73 -3.36 -9.98
CA GLU A 358 20.63 -4.54 -9.13
C GLU A 358 19.24 -5.15 -9.29
N TYR A 359 19.15 -6.45 -9.57
CA TYR A 359 17.88 -7.14 -9.54
C TYR A 359 17.46 -7.35 -8.08
N VAL A 360 16.33 -6.78 -7.70
CA VAL A 360 15.83 -6.84 -6.32
C VAL A 360 15.03 -8.11 -6.13
N SER A 361 13.97 -8.27 -6.94
CA SER A 361 13.15 -9.48 -6.98
C SER A 361 12.10 -9.37 -8.09
N GLU A 362 11.44 -10.47 -8.36
CA GLU A 362 10.12 -10.51 -9.01
C GLU A 362 8.98 -10.48 -7.99
N THR A 363 9.30 -10.30 -6.71
CA THR A 363 8.36 -10.22 -5.60
C THR A 363 8.41 -8.84 -4.95
N LEU A 364 7.57 -7.90 -5.37
CA LEU A 364 7.30 -6.74 -4.54
C LEU A 364 5.86 -6.28 -4.64
N VAL A 365 5.42 -5.69 -3.53
CA VAL A 365 4.23 -4.87 -3.44
C VAL A 365 4.41 -3.62 -4.30
N VAL A 366 3.85 -3.64 -5.50
CA VAL A 366 3.84 -2.48 -6.41
C VAL A 366 2.52 -1.74 -6.21
N GLY A 367 2.58 -0.48 -5.80
CA GLY A 367 1.38 0.34 -5.55
C GLY A 367 0.50 0.61 -6.78
N SER A 368 1.04 0.41 -7.99
CA SER A 368 0.36 0.70 -9.28
C SER A 368 0.00 -0.54 -10.11
N GLY A 369 -0.03 -1.74 -9.51
CA GLY A 369 -0.40 -2.99 -10.20
C GLY A 369 -1.86 -3.41 -9.98
N GLY A 370 -2.43 -4.17 -10.93
CA GLY A 370 -3.83 -4.62 -10.89
C GLY A 370 -4.00 -6.12 -11.14
N TYR A 371 -5.25 -6.60 -11.01
CA TYR A 371 -5.65 -7.96 -11.37
C TYR A 371 -6.74 -7.92 -12.45
N ASP A 372 -6.45 -8.42 -13.64
CA ASP A 372 -7.44 -8.69 -14.69
C ASP A 372 -7.95 -10.14 -14.58
N PRO A 373 -9.25 -10.40 -14.34
CA PRO A 373 -9.79 -11.75 -14.26
C PRO A 373 -9.69 -12.56 -15.57
N ASN A 374 -9.40 -11.92 -16.70
CA ASN A 374 -9.19 -12.57 -18.01
C ASN A 374 -7.72 -12.67 -18.41
N GLY A 375 -6.79 -12.10 -17.62
CA GLY A 375 -5.37 -12.02 -17.95
C GLY A 375 -4.68 -13.38 -17.91
N THR A 376 -3.68 -13.57 -18.78
CA THR A 376 -3.24 -14.91 -19.16
C THR A 376 -2.24 -15.54 -18.19
N ASN A 377 -1.44 -14.78 -17.44
CA ASN A 377 -0.55 -15.28 -16.37
C ASN A 377 -0.17 -14.17 -15.37
N ALA A 378 -0.29 -14.43 -14.07
CA ALA A 378 0.22 -13.53 -13.05
C ALA A 378 1.73 -13.72 -12.84
N SER A 379 2.49 -12.63 -12.68
CA SER A 379 3.87 -12.75 -12.18
C SER A 379 3.78 -13.41 -10.82
N MET A 380 4.48 -14.52 -10.63
CA MET A 380 4.20 -15.45 -9.53
C MET A 380 4.38 -14.86 -8.12
N GLN A 381 4.80 -13.60 -7.98
CA GLN A 381 5.13 -13.04 -6.69
C GLN A 381 4.85 -11.54 -6.48
N MET A 382 4.23 -10.78 -7.38
CA MET A 382 3.87 -9.37 -7.09
C MET A 382 2.43 -9.24 -6.58
N THR A 383 2.20 -8.44 -5.54
CA THR A 383 0.91 -8.41 -4.81
C THR A 383 0.64 -7.04 -4.19
N ILE A 384 -0.56 -6.49 -4.22
CA ILE A 384 -0.93 -5.28 -3.46
C ILE A 384 -1.44 -5.64 -2.06
N PRO A 385 -1.30 -4.77 -1.04
CA PRO A 385 -1.91 -5.02 0.25
C PRO A 385 -3.41 -4.78 0.12
N VAL A 386 -4.22 -5.75 0.56
CA VAL A 386 -5.69 -5.66 0.52
C VAL A 386 -6.24 -6.03 1.89
N LEU A 387 -7.32 -5.36 2.29
CA LEU A 387 -8.07 -5.71 3.49
C LEU A 387 -8.88 -6.98 3.25
N TYR A 388 -8.72 -7.96 4.12
CA TYR A 388 -9.52 -9.17 4.19
C TYR A 388 -10.56 -8.96 5.29
N LYS A 389 -11.83 -8.84 4.88
CA LYS A 389 -12.97 -8.68 5.79
C LYS A 389 -13.61 -10.01 6.11
#